data_AF-A0A1V3NVA1-F1
#
_entry.id   AF-A0A1V3NVA1-F1
#
_cell.length_a   1.000
_cell.length_b   1.000
_cell.length_c   1.000
_cell.angle_alpha   90.00
_cell.angle_beta   90.00
_cell.angle_gamma   90.00
#
_symmetry.space_group_name_H-M   'P 1'
#
loop_
_entity.id
_entity.type
_entity.pdbx_description
1 polymer ?
#
loop_
_entity_poly.entity_id
_entity_poly.type
_entity_poly.pdbx_seq_one_letter_code
_entity_poly.pdbx_strand_id
1 'polypeptide(L)'
;MFAVLGWLMLMAGPALAQGLPTPVAPDGVPADSGNWLAFIRGYIRDGAIVLGLALSVVALIWVAYTGLSKFNEARNGKAEWMEVGVTVVVGAVLLLFIMFLLNQAATIFA
;
A
#
# COMPACT_ATOMS: atom_id res chain seq x y z
N MET A 1 30.31 41.70 24.84
CA MET A 1 30.00 40.39 25.48
C MET A 1 28.65 39.84 25.03
N PHE A 2 27.54 40.59 25.14
CA PHE A 2 26.20 40.13 24.69
C PHE A 2 26.10 39.80 23.19
N ALA A 3 26.77 40.55 22.32
CA ALA A 3 26.77 40.28 20.88
C ALA A 3 27.45 38.96 20.48
N VAL A 4 28.49 38.55 21.23
CA VAL A 4 29.22 37.30 20.99
C VAL A 4 28.39 36.10 21.42
N LEU A 5 27.66 36.23 22.54
CA LEU A 5 26.70 35.22 22.98
C LEU A 5 25.53 35.05 21.99
N GLY A 6 25.02 36.14 21.42
CA GLY A 6 23.98 36.08 20.37
C GLY A 6 24.46 35.38 19.10
N TRP A 7 25.71 35.63 18.68
CA TRP A 7 26.32 34.95 17.53
C TRP A 7 26.57 33.46 17.79
N LEU A 8 26.99 33.10 19.00
CA LEU A 8 27.19 31.70 19.41
C LEU A 8 25.86 30.91 19.43
N MET A 9 24.78 31.54 19.88
CA MET A 9 23.43 30.95 19.90
C MET A 9 22.89 30.69 18.48
N LEU A 10 23.19 31.58 17.52
CA LEU A 10 22.78 31.41 16.12
C LEU A 10 23.53 30.26 15.43
N MET A 11 24.79 30.03 15.80
CA MET A 11 25.62 28.91 15.32
C MET A 11 25.27 27.58 16.00
N ALA A 12 24.60 27.60 17.16
CA ALA A 12 24.16 26.40 17.90
C ALA A 12 22.80 25.85 17.45
N GLY A 13 22.03 26.59 16.64
CA GLY A 13 20.76 26.14 16.05
C GLY A 13 20.82 24.75 15.38
N PRO A 14 21.80 24.46 14.50
CA PRO A 14 21.93 23.13 13.90
C PRO A 14 22.38 22.05 14.91
N ALA A 15 23.01 22.40 16.03
CA ALA A 15 23.43 21.45 17.06
C ALA A 15 22.27 20.97 17.94
N LEU A 16 21.19 21.74 18.08
CA LEU A 16 19.94 21.32 18.74
C LEU A 16 19.05 20.43 17.85
N ALA A 17 19.29 20.45 16.53
CA ALA A 17 18.59 19.62 15.56
C ALA A 17 19.29 18.28 15.26
N GLN A 18 20.54 18.11 15.71
CA GLN A 18 21.30 16.87 15.56
C GLN A 18 20.70 15.77 16.45
N GLY A 19 19.95 14.85 15.85
CA GLY A 19 19.40 13.67 16.52
C GLY A 19 17.89 13.69 16.72
N LEU A 20 17.16 14.71 16.22
CA LEU A 20 15.72 14.54 16.07
C LEU A 20 15.44 13.50 14.98
N PRO A 21 14.47 12.59 15.17
CA PRO A 21 13.98 11.75 14.11
C PRO A 21 13.60 12.62 12.91
N THR A 22 14.29 12.42 11.79
CA THR A 22 13.95 13.11 10.55
C THR A 22 12.57 12.65 10.07
N PRO A 23 11.70 13.54 9.58
CA PRO A 23 10.46 13.12 8.96
C PRO A 23 10.73 12.07 7.88
N VAL A 24 10.01 10.96 7.91
CA VAL A 24 10.08 9.94 6.85
C VAL A 24 9.50 10.56 5.59
N ALA A 25 10.36 10.76 4.60
CA ALA A 25 9.97 11.20 3.27
C ALA A 25 9.20 10.07 2.55
N PRO A 26 8.24 10.40 1.68
CA PRO A 26 7.61 9.39 0.82
C PRO A 26 8.63 8.79 -0.16
N ASP A 27 8.41 7.53 -0.52
CA ASP A 27 9.40 6.75 -1.26
C ASP A 27 9.67 7.38 -2.65
N GLY A 28 10.94 7.71 -2.90
CA GLY A 28 11.40 8.27 -4.17
C GLY A 28 11.30 9.79 -4.31
N VAL A 29 10.84 10.53 -3.28
CA VAL A 29 10.80 12.00 -3.29
C VAL A 29 11.67 12.57 -2.15
N PRO A 30 12.79 13.27 -2.45
CA PRO A 30 13.60 13.93 -1.42
C PRO A 30 12.78 14.97 -0.65
N ALA A 31 12.83 14.91 0.68
CA ALA A 31 12.08 15.80 1.59
C ALA A 31 12.36 17.31 1.37
N ASP A 32 13.50 17.66 0.79
CA ASP A 32 14.04 19.03 0.77
C ASP A 32 13.98 19.75 -0.60
N SER A 33 13.16 19.29 -1.55
CA SER A 33 13.23 19.82 -2.93
C SER A 33 12.39 21.08 -3.23
N GLY A 34 11.65 21.64 -2.26
CA GLY A 34 10.76 22.79 -2.50
C GLY A 34 9.58 22.51 -3.44
N ASN A 35 9.45 21.26 -3.90
CA ASN A 35 8.40 20.79 -4.79
C ASN A 35 7.29 20.10 -3.99
N TRP A 36 6.47 20.90 -3.32
CA TRP A 36 5.38 20.43 -2.46
C TRP A 36 4.37 19.54 -3.18
N LEU A 37 4.17 19.75 -4.49
CA LEU A 37 3.27 18.92 -5.29
C LEU A 37 3.81 17.50 -5.47
N ALA A 38 5.12 17.34 -5.70
CA ALA A 38 5.74 16.03 -5.78
C ALA A 38 5.68 15.29 -4.43
N PHE A 39 5.87 16.01 -3.33
CA PHE A 39 5.78 15.47 -1.99
C PHE A 39 4.39 14.92 -1.64
N ILE A 40 3.33 15.69 -1.95
CA ILE A 40 1.94 15.25 -1.74
C ILE A 40 1.62 14.03 -2.63
N ARG A 41 2.05 14.04 -3.89
CA ARG A 41 1.87 12.89 -4.80
C ARG A 41 2.56 11.63 -4.30
N GLY A 42 3.75 11.76 -3.70
CA GLY A 42 4.47 10.65 -3.08
C GLY A 42 3.67 9.98 -1.97
N TYR A 43 3.09 10.75 -1.04
CA TYR A 43 2.25 10.16 0.02
C TYR A 43 0.97 9.52 -0.51
N ILE A 44 0.35 10.10 -1.55
CA ILE A 44 -0.83 9.51 -2.19
C ILE A 44 -0.45 8.18 -2.84
N ARG A 45 0.71 8.09 -3.49
CA ARG A 45 1.23 6.86 -4.08
C ARG A 45 1.45 5.79 -3.01
N ASP A 46 2.20 6.11 -1.95
CA ASP A 46 2.51 5.15 -0.90
C ASP A 46 1.23 4.67 -0.21
N GLY A 47 0.28 5.59 0.05
CA GLY A 47 -1.03 5.26 0.58
C GLY A 47 -1.86 4.36 -0.36
N ALA A 48 -1.86 4.65 -1.66
CA ALA A 48 -2.57 3.85 -2.65
C ALA A 48 -2.00 2.43 -2.76
N ILE A 49 -0.67 2.27 -2.69
CA ILE A 49 -0.02 0.96 -2.71
C ILE A 49 -0.41 0.15 -1.49
N VAL A 50 -0.32 0.74 -0.28
CA VAL A 50 -0.69 0.04 0.97
C VAL A 50 -2.17 -0.35 0.98
N LEU A 51 -3.05 0.54 0.53
CA LEU A 51 -4.48 0.24 0.39
C LEU A 51 -4.74 -0.86 -0.64
N GLY A 52 -4.08 -0.81 -1.79
CA GLY A 52 -4.20 -1.84 -2.82
C GLY A 52 -3.74 -3.22 -2.31
N LEU A 53 -2.66 -3.25 -1.55
CA LEU A 53 -2.16 -4.48 -0.92
C LEU A 53 -3.17 -5.04 0.10
N ALA A 54 -3.70 -4.18 0.98
CA ALA A 54 -4.69 -4.58 1.98
C ALA A 54 -5.97 -5.14 1.33
N LEU A 55 -6.48 -4.49 0.28
CA LEU A 55 -7.64 -4.96 -0.47
C LEU A 55 -7.38 -6.30 -1.17
N SER A 56 -6.16 -6.51 -1.69
CA SER A 56 -5.77 -7.77 -2.31
C SER A 56 -5.82 -8.94 -1.33
N VAL A 57 -5.38 -8.73 -0.09
CA VAL A 57 -5.45 -9.75 0.97
C VAL A 57 -6.91 -10.11 1.29
N VAL A 58 -7.79 -9.12 1.42
CA VAL A 58 -9.23 -9.36 1.68
C VAL A 58 -9.88 -10.13 0.53
N ALA A 59 -9.57 -9.77 -0.72
CA ALA A 59 -10.08 -10.47 -1.91
C ALA A 59 -9.65 -11.94 -1.95
N LEU A 60 -8.38 -12.23 -1.60
CA LEU A 60 -7.86 -13.60 -1.53
C LEU A 60 -8.63 -14.45 -0.50
N ILE A 61 -8.87 -13.90 0.69
CA ILE A 61 -9.64 -14.57 1.74
C ILE A 61 -11.07 -14.86 1.25
N TRP A 62 -11.71 -13.89 0.58
CA TRP A 62 -13.07 -14.05 0.09
C TRP A 62 -13.21 -15.11 -1.01
N VAL A 63 -12.24 -15.20 -1.93
CA VAL A 63 -12.21 -16.25 -2.95
C VAL A 63 -12.00 -17.63 -2.33
N ALA A 64 -11.08 -17.74 -1.36
CA ALA A 64 -10.87 -19.00 -0.63
C ALA A 64 -12.15 -19.46 0.08
N TYR A 65 -12.85 -18.54 0.75
CA TYR A 65 -14.13 -18.82 1.41
C TYR A 65 -15.20 -19.32 0.43
N THR A 66 -15.36 -18.64 -0.71
CA THR A 66 -16.33 -19.01 -1.74
C THR A 66 -16.07 -20.41 -2.29
N GLY A 67 -14.80 -20.76 -2.55
CA GLY A 67 -14.40 -22.11 -2.96
C GLY A 67 -14.71 -23.19 -1.92
N LEU A 68 -14.39 -22.93 -0.65
CA LEU A 68 -14.67 -23.83 0.48
C LEU A 68 -16.17 -24.08 0.69
N SER A 69 -17.00 -23.05 0.55
CA SER A 69 -18.46 -23.18 0.67
C SER A 69 -19.01 -24.14 -0.40
N LYS A 70 -18.59 -23.96 -1.66
CA LYS A 70 -19.02 -24.80 -2.78
C LYS A 70 -18.48 -26.23 -2.68
N PHE A 71 -17.24 -26.40 -2.21
CA PHE A 71 -16.69 -27.72 -1.92
C PHE A 71 -17.51 -28.48 -0.88
N ASN A 72 -17.92 -27.80 0.20
CA ASN A 72 -18.78 -28.42 1.22
C ASN A 72 -20.18 -28.78 0.67
N GLU A 73 -20.75 -27.99 -0.24
CA GLU A 73 -22.01 -28.33 -0.91
C GLU A 73 -21.90 -29.59 -1.77
N ALA A 74 -20.85 -29.73 -2.58
CA ALA A 74 -20.63 -30.94 -3.39
C ALA A 74 -20.34 -32.17 -2.53
N ARG A 75 -19.57 -32.02 -1.44
CA ARG A 75 -19.32 -33.13 -0.49
C ARG A 75 -20.61 -33.65 0.13
N ASN A 76 -21.58 -32.77 0.38
CA ASN A 76 -22.87 -33.13 0.94
C ASN A 76 -23.89 -33.60 -0.11
N GLY A 77 -23.46 -33.80 -1.37
CA GLY A 77 -24.33 -34.24 -2.47
C GLY A 77 -25.36 -33.20 -2.91
N LYS A 78 -25.20 -31.93 -2.50
CA LYS A 78 -26.13 -30.83 -2.81
C LYS A 78 -25.74 -30.05 -4.07
N ALA A 79 -24.58 -30.33 -4.65
CA ALA A 79 -24.07 -29.68 -5.86
C ALA A 79 -23.26 -30.67 -6.70
N GLU A 80 -23.21 -30.45 -8.02
CA GLU A 80 -22.32 -31.22 -8.89
C GLU A 80 -20.85 -30.80 -8.69
N TRP A 81 -19.95 -31.78 -8.69
CA TRP A 81 -18.50 -31.53 -8.64
C TRP A 81 -18.01 -30.64 -9.79
N MET A 82 -18.69 -30.70 -10.94
CA MET A 82 -18.41 -29.83 -12.08
C MET A 82 -18.72 -28.36 -11.78
N GLU A 83 -19.82 -28.07 -11.09
CA GLU A 83 -20.18 -26.70 -10.70
C GLU A 83 -19.18 -26.11 -9.69
N VAL A 84 -18.65 -26.93 -8.78
CA VAL A 84 -17.59 -26.50 -7.87
C VAL A 84 -16.32 -26.15 -8.63
N GLY A 85 -15.92 -27.00 -9.58
CA GLY A 85 -14.75 -26.75 -10.43
C GLY A 85 -14.85 -25.44 -11.20
N VAL A 86 -15.99 -25.19 -11.86
CA VAL A 86 -16.23 -23.95 -12.61
C VAL A 86 -16.23 -22.73 -11.69
N THR A 87 -16.88 -22.81 -10.53
CA THR A 87 -16.96 -21.67 -9.60
C THR A 87 -15.57 -21.27 -9.09
N VAL A 88 -14.71 -22.24 -8.76
CA VAL A 88 -13.34 -21.97 -8.31
C VAL A 88 -12.50 -21.36 -9.44
N VAL A 89 -12.62 -21.86 -10.66
CA VAL A 89 -11.87 -21.33 -11.82
C VAL A 89 -12.30 -19.90 -12.14
N VAL A 90 -13.60 -19.62 -12.21
CA VAL A 90 -14.12 -18.27 -12.48
C VAL A 90 -13.68 -17.31 -11.37
N GLY A 91 -13.78 -17.72 -10.10
CA GLY A 91 -13.31 -16.92 -8.97
C GLY A 91 -11.82 -16.61 -9.03
N ALA A 92 -10.99 -17.59 -9.39
CA ALA A 92 -9.54 -17.40 -9.55
C ALA A 92 -9.21 -16.44 -10.71
N VAL A 93 -9.85 -16.60 -11.87
CA VAL A 93 -9.64 -15.72 -13.03
C VAL A 93 -10.04 -14.28 -12.71
N LEU A 94 -11.19 -14.09 -12.05
CA LEU A 94 -11.65 -12.76 -11.65
C LEU A 94 -10.66 -12.09 -10.69
N LEU A 95 -10.12 -12.84 -9.72
CA LEU A 95 -9.12 -12.34 -8.78
C LEU A 95 -7.81 -11.96 -9.48
N LEU A 96 -7.32 -12.80 -10.40
CA LEU A 96 -6.12 -12.49 -11.19
C LEU A 96 -6.32 -11.23 -12.04
N PHE A 97 -7.51 -11.05 -12.62
CA PHE A 97 -7.84 -9.85 -13.38
C PHE A 97 -7.84 -8.58 -12.51
N ILE A 98 -8.43 -8.64 -11.32
CA ILE A 98 -8.41 -7.54 -10.35
C ILE A 98 -6.96 -7.23 -9.92
N MET A 99 -6.18 -8.25 -9.58
CA MET A 99 -4.77 -8.10 -9.17
C MET A 99 -3.92 -7.48 -10.28
N PHE A 100 -4.16 -7.87 -11.53
CA PHE A 100 -3.53 -7.27 -12.69
C PHE A 100 -3.87 -5.77 -12.83
N LEU A 101 -5.15 -5.39 -12.70
CA LEU A 101 -5.57 -3.99 -12.76
C LEU A 101 -4.97 -3.16 -11.62
N LEU A 102 -4.87 -3.73 -10.42
CA LEU A 102 -4.20 -3.09 -9.28
C LEU A 102 -2.71 -2.83 -9.56
N ASN A 103 -2.00 -3.80 -10.13
CA ASN A 103 -0.60 -3.61 -10.52
C ASN A 103 -0.46 -2.53 -11.60
N GLN A 104 -1.34 -2.52 -12.61
CA GLN A 104 -1.32 -1.44 -13.60
C GLN A 104 -1.65 -0.08 -13.00
N ALA A 105 -2.61 0.01 -12.08
CA ALA A 105 -2.87 1.25 -11.36
C ALA A 105 -1.63 1.72 -10.58
N ALA A 106 -0.90 0.82 -9.93
CA ALA A 106 0.33 1.14 -9.22
C ALA A 106 1.41 1.76 -10.14
N THR A 107 1.48 1.33 -11.41
CA THR A 107 2.41 1.93 -12.40
C THR A 107 2.05 3.35 -12.81
N ILE A 108 0.76 3.74 -12.75
CA ILE A 108 0.32 5.11 -13.08
C ILE A 108 0.75 6.10 -11.98
N PHE A 109 0.89 5.61 -10.75
CA PHE A 109 1.34 6.40 -9.61
C PHE A 109 2.87 6.34 -9.40
N ALA A 110 3.60 5.52 -10.17
CA ALA A 110 5.06 5.38 -10.11
C ALA A 110 5.77 6.46 -10.93
#